data_AF-A0A932F8K4-F1
#
_entry.id   AF-A0A932F8K4-F1
#
_cell.length_a   1.000
_cell.length_b   1.000
_cell.length_c   1.000
_cell.angle_alpha   90.00
_cell.angle_beta   90.00
_cell.angle_gamma   90.00
#
_symmetry.space_group_name_H-M   'P 1'
#
loop_
_entity.id
_entity.type
_entity.pdbx_description
1 polymer ?
#
loop_
_entity_poly.entity_id
_entity_poly.type
_entity_poly.pdbx_seq_one_letter_code
_entity_poly.pdbx_strand_id
1 'polypeptide(L)'
;MTIFRCVLLSLALISGAVVAKNQNFVGWLIYPTQAGSPSIELPTERGPWRLLRPDGTLLAEMAQPRLKLGYTFNFGECRIGGVIRHDLVAMVRHVNTREWSKEVVTAWIADPKAGRFISLSGRGIECRNEGYGI
;
A
#
# COMPACT_ATOMS: atom_id res chain seq x y z
N MET A 1 58.50 11.12 -30.53
CA MET A 1 57.40 11.70 -29.73
C MET A 1 56.09 11.02 -30.09
N THR A 2 55.79 9.83 -29.56
CA THR A 2 54.49 9.15 -29.83
C THR A 2 54.23 7.97 -28.89
N ILE A 3 54.30 8.14 -27.57
CA ILE A 3 53.90 7.09 -26.61
C ILE A 3 53.27 7.75 -25.38
N PHE A 4 52.09 8.34 -25.52
CA PHE A 4 51.35 8.88 -24.36
C PHE A 4 49.85 9.00 -24.62
N ARG A 5 49.23 7.98 -25.24
CA ARG A 5 47.77 7.92 -25.42
C ARG A 5 47.21 6.50 -25.36
N CYS A 6 47.85 5.61 -24.59
CA CYS A 6 47.28 4.31 -24.29
C CYS A 6 46.65 4.33 -22.90
N VAL A 7 45.32 4.43 -22.90
CA VAL A 7 44.45 3.72 -21.96
C VAL A 7 44.49 4.25 -20.52
N LEU A 8 44.23 5.56 -20.37
CA LEU A 8 43.59 6.13 -19.17
C LEU A 8 42.06 5.90 -19.26
N LEU A 9 41.67 4.65 -19.54
CA LEU A 9 40.29 4.21 -19.76
C LEU A 9 39.97 3.01 -18.87
N SER A 10 40.55 3.01 -17.66
CA SER A 10 40.38 1.96 -16.65
C SER A 10 39.60 2.45 -15.41
N LEU A 11 39.16 3.72 -15.38
CA LEU A 11 38.40 4.31 -14.29
C LEU A 11 37.02 4.78 -14.75
N ALA A 12 36.08 3.86 -15.00
CA ALA A 12 34.64 4.22 -15.02
C ALA A 12 33.69 3.01 -14.93
N LEU A 13 34.15 1.80 -14.58
CA LEU A 13 33.26 0.66 -14.32
C LEU A 13 33.04 0.49 -12.82
N ILE A 14 32.64 1.56 -12.13
CA ILE A 14 31.94 1.40 -10.86
C ILE A 14 30.52 1.03 -11.27
N SER A 15 30.32 -0.26 -11.53
CA SER A 15 29.00 -0.87 -11.61
C SER A 15 28.32 -0.65 -10.26
N GLY A 16 27.59 0.47 -10.15
CA GLY A 16 26.55 0.63 -9.16
C GLY A 16 25.45 -0.36 -9.50
N ALA A 17 25.68 -1.64 -9.22
CA ALA A 17 24.61 -2.60 -9.06
C ALA A 17 23.80 -2.08 -7.87
N VAL A 18 22.80 -1.25 -8.17
CA VAL A 18 21.72 -0.96 -7.26
C VAL A 18 21.15 -2.33 -6.93
N VAL A 19 21.52 -2.84 -5.76
CA VAL A 19 20.90 -4.03 -5.20
C VAL A 19 19.46 -3.62 -4.98
N ALA A 20 18.60 -3.91 -5.96
CA ALA A 20 17.16 -3.81 -5.81
C ALA A 20 16.83 -4.77 -4.66
N LYS A 21 16.67 -4.22 -3.45
CA LYS A 21 16.31 -4.98 -2.27
C LYS A 21 15.02 -5.72 -2.66
N ASN A 22 15.05 -7.05 -2.69
CA ASN A 22 13.89 -7.85 -3.02
C ASN A 22 12.80 -7.52 -1.98
N GLN A 23 11.81 -6.73 -2.39
CA GLN A 23 10.72 -6.31 -1.52
C GLN A 23 9.63 -7.38 -1.59
N ASN A 24 9.37 -8.03 -0.45
CA ASN A 24 8.22 -8.92 -0.34
C ASN A 24 6.96 -8.06 -0.23
N PHE A 25 5.94 -8.36 -1.04
CA PHE A 25 4.64 -7.72 -1.00
C PHE A 25 3.59 -8.66 -0.38
N VAL A 26 2.65 -8.08 0.37
CA VAL A 26 1.41 -8.74 0.78
C VAL A 26 0.27 -8.01 0.11
N GLY A 27 -0.69 -8.75 -0.45
CA GLY A 27 -1.84 -8.16 -1.10
C GLY A 27 -3.15 -8.86 -0.79
N TRP A 28 -4.25 -8.16 -1.06
CA TRP A 28 -5.61 -8.69 -0.97
C TRP A 28 -6.46 -8.21 -2.14
N LEU A 29 -7.53 -8.96 -2.40
CA LEU A 29 -8.50 -8.65 -3.45
C LEU A 29 -9.50 -7.60 -2.97
N ILE A 30 -9.77 -6.60 -3.82
CA ILE A 30 -10.74 -5.54 -3.48
C ILE A 30 -12.21 -6.01 -3.60
N TYR A 31 -12.45 -7.07 -4.38
CA TYR A 31 -13.74 -7.74 -4.58
C TYR A 31 -13.54 -9.26 -4.42
N PRO A 32 -13.40 -9.78 -3.19
CA PRO A 32 -12.93 -11.15 -2.94
C PRO A 32 -13.84 -12.24 -3.53
N THR A 33 -15.11 -11.94 -3.81
CA THR A 33 -16.07 -12.88 -4.39
C THR A 33 -16.14 -12.83 -5.92
N GLN A 34 -15.41 -11.93 -6.58
CA GLN A 34 -15.44 -11.75 -8.03
C GLN A 34 -14.19 -12.32 -8.70
N ALA A 35 -14.39 -13.12 -9.75
CA ALA A 35 -13.30 -13.54 -10.62
C ALA A 35 -12.68 -12.32 -11.31
N GLY A 36 -11.34 -12.28 -11.40
CA GLY A 36 -10.65 -11.13 -11.97
C GLY A 36 -10.75 -9.87 -11.09
N SER A 37 -10.80 -10.03 -9.77
CA SER A 37 -10.73 -8.89 -8.86
C SER A 37 -9.34 -8.23 -8.90
N PRO A 38 -9.25 -6.90 -9.01
CA PRO A 38 -8.01 -6.16 -8.76
C PRO A 38 -7.50 -6.39 -7.33
N SER A 39 -6.22 -6.11 -7.10
CA SER A 39 -5.62 -6.25 -5.78
C SER A 39 -4.94 -4.96 -5.31
N ILE A 40 -4.86 -4.80 -4.00
CA ILE A 40 -3.94 -3.84 -3.38
C ILE A 40 -2.75 -4.64 -2.87
N GLU A 41 -1.54 -4.19 -3.17
CA GLU A 41 -0.29 -4.74 -2.67
C GLU A 41 0.47 -3.72 -1.83
N LEU A 42 1.06 -4.20 -0.74
CA LEU A 42 1.83 -3.42 0.21
C LEU A 42 3.17 -4.10 0.47
N PRO A 43 4.27 -3.35 0.59
CA PRO A 43 5.54 -3.90 0.97
C PRO A 43 5.49 -4.31 2.44
N THR A 44 6.11 -5.44 2.76
CA THR A 44 6.26 -5.98 4.13
C THR A 44 7.07 -5.07 5.06
N GLU A 45 7.88 -4.18 4.51
CA GLU A 45 8.66 -3.19 5.26
C GLU A 45 8.13 -1.77 5.01
N ARG A 46 8.80 -1.03 4.12
CA ARG A 46 8.43 0.31 3.68
C ARG A 46 8.53 0.37 2.18
N GLY A 47 7.61 1.11 1.58
CA GLY A 47 7.62 1.37 0.15
C GLY A 47 6.26 1.82 -0.33
N PRO A 48 6.05 1.82 -1.64
CA PRO A 48 4.81 2.28 -2.22
C PRO A 48 3.69 1.25 -2.07
N TRP A 49 2.46 1.73 -1.95
CA TRP A 49 1.26 0.93 -2.10
C TRP A 49 0.89 0.85 -3.57
N ARG A 50 0.50 -0.33 -4.03
CA ARG A 50 0.22 -0.60 -5.44
C ARG A 50 -1.19 -1.10 -5.61
N LEU A 51 -1.85 -0.62 -6.65
CA LEU A 51 -3.13 -1.12 -7.14
C LEU A 51 -2.84 -1.88 -8.44
N LEU A 52 -3.20 -3.15 -8.49
CA LEU A 52 -2.89 -4.02 -9.62
C LEU A 52 -4.16 -4.58 -10.25
N ARG A 53 -4.10 -4.82 -11.57
CA ARG A 53 -5.04 -5.69 -12.27
C ARG A 53 -4.84 -7.15 -11.86
N PRO A 54 -5.80 -8.05 -12.17
CA PRO A 54 -5.67 -9.48 -11.88
C PRO A 54 -4.46 -10.17 -12.53
N ASP A 55 -3.98 -9.62 -13.65
CA ASP A 55 -2.79 -10.10 -14.37
C ASP A 55 -1.47 -9.52 -13.81
N GLY A 56 -1.53 -8.74 -12.72
CA GLY A 56 -0.39 -8.07 -12.11
C GLY A 56 -0.03 -6.72 -12.74
N THR A 57 -0.75 -6.26 -13.76
CA THR A 57 -0.47 -4.95 -14.36
C THR A 57 -0.72 -3.83 -13.35
N LEU A 58 0.28 -2.97 -13.15
CA LEU A 58 0.18 -1.80 -12.28
C LEU A 58 -0.84 -0.79 -12.82
N LEU A 59 -1.85 -0.47 -12.02
CA LEU A 59 -2.84 0.57 -12.29
C LEU A 59 -2.46 1.89 -11.64
N ALA A 60 -2.06 1.84 -10.37
CA ALA A 60 -1.71 3.03 -9.60
C ALA A 60 -0.66 2.69 -8.55
N GLU A 61 0.14 3.68 -8.21
CA GLU A 61 1.09 3.62 -7.11
C GLU A 61 0.96 4.87 -6.24
N MET A 62 1.06 4.73 -4.93
CA MET A 62 1.17 5.87 -4.02
C MET A 62 2.23 5.61 -2.95
N ALA A 63 2.92 6.66 -2.51
CA ALA A 63 3.80 6.57 -1.36
C ALA A 63 3.00 6.18 -0.11
N GLN A 64 3.50 5.23 0.68
CA GLN A 64 2.89 4.89 1.96
C GLN A 64 2.79 6.14 2.85
N PRO A 65 1.59 6.52 3.31
CA PRO A 65 1.40 7.66 4.19
C PRO A 65 2.18 7.51 5.50
N ARG A 66 2.59 8.64 6.09
CA ARG A 66 3.22 8.61 7.41
C ARG A 66 2.19 8.23 8.48
N LEU A 67 2.44 7.12 9.17
CA LEU A 67 1.60 6.66 10.26
C LEU A 67 1.64 7.63 11.45
N LYS A 68 0.47 7.97 12.00
CA LYS A 68 0.35 8.78 13.21
C LYS A 68 0.63 7.93 14.46
N LEU A 69 1.21 8.52 15.50
CA LEU A 69 1.51 7.81 16.75
C LEU A 69 0.24 7.21 17.38
N GLY A 70 0.30 5.92 17.70
CA GLY A 70 -0.83 5.17 18.26
C GLY A 70 -1.95 4.87 17.26
N TYR A 71 -1.66 4.91 15.96
CA TYR A 71 -2.55 4.44 14.89
C TYR A 71 -1.87 3.28 14.15
N THR A 72 -2.67 2.48 13.47
CA THR A 72 -2.24 1.42 12.55
C THR A 72 -2.96 1.59 11.21
N PHE A 73 -2.52 0.84 10.19
CA PHE A 73 -3.28 0.71 8.95
C PHE A 73 -4.22 -0.49 9.06
N ASN A 74 -5.50 -0.28 8.76
CA ASN A 74 -6.50 -1.31 8.55
C ASN A 74 -6.65 -1.55 7.05
N PHE A 75 -6.67 -2.80 6.64
CA PHE A 75 -6.74 -3.18 5.23
C PHE A 75 -8.10 -3.82 4.96
N GLY A 76 -8.95 -3.14 4.20
CA GLY A 76 -10.33 -3.56 4.02
C GLY A 76 -11.12 -3.63 5.33
N GLU A 77 -12.22 -4.39 5.32
CA GLU A 77 -13.12 -4.61 6.46
C GLU A 77 -13.55 -3.34 7.21
N CYS A 78 -13.70 -2.24 6.48
CA CYS A 78 -14.23 -0.98 7.01
C CYS A 78 -15.62 -0.70 6.45
N ARG A 79 -16.49 -0.10 7.25
CA ARG A 79 -17.84 0.34 6.87
C ARG A 79 -17.85 1.82 6.54
N ILE A 80 -18.50 2.16 5.44
CA ILE A 80 -18.87 3.54 5.09
C ILE A 80 -20.37 3.55 4.82
N GLY A 81 -21.14 4.30 5.62
CA GLY A 81 -22.60 4.30 5.51
C GLY A 81 -23.23 2.91 5.72
N GLY A 82 -22.63 2.08 6.59
CA GLY A 82 -23.10 0.72 6.87
C GLY A 82 -22.62 -0.37 5.89
N VAL A 83 -22.04 0.00 4.76
CA VAL A 83 -21.55 -0.95 3.74
C VAL A 83 -20.10 -1.31 4.01
N ILE A 84 -19.80 -2.61 4.14
CA ILE A 84 -18.44 -3.12 4.28
C ILE A 84 -17.69 -2.97 2.95
N ARG A 85 -16.46 -2.46 3.04
CA ARG A 85 -15.57 -2.20 1.91
C ARG A 85 -14.24 -2.92 2.12
N HIS A 86 -13.80 -3.60 1.07
CA HIS A 86 -12.48 -4.26 1.00
C HIS A 86 -11.50 -3.47 0.12
N ASP A 87 -11.97 -2.43 -0.56
CA ASP A 87 -11.20 -1.66 -1.53
C ASP A 87 -10.52 -0.43 -0.92
N LEU A 88 -10.23 -0.44 0.39
CA LEU A 88 -9.64 0.72 1.06
C LEU A 88 -8.61 0.34 2.11
N VAL A 89 -7.72 1.29 2.40
CA VAL A 89 -6.81 1.27 3.54
C VAL A 89 -7.17 2.44 4.46
N ALA A 90 -7.32 2.20 5.75
CA ALA A 90 -7.67 3.23 6.71
C ALA A 90 -6.59 3.39 7.78
N MET A 91 -6.22 4.62 8.13
CA MET A 91 -5.44 4.89 9.33
C MET A 91 -6.38 4.97 10.53
N VAL A 92 -6.35 3.96 11.39
CA VAL A 92 -7.28 3.78 12.50
C VAL A 92 -6.54 3.58 13.82
N ARG A 93 -7.13 4.05 14.91
CA ARG A 93 -6.73 3.65 16.25
C ARG A 93 -7.72 2.61 16.76
N HIS A 94 -7.24 1.39 16.97
CA HIS A 94 -8.06 0.36 17.61
C HIS A 94 -8.03 0.51 19.13
N VAL A 95 -9.18 0.30 19.75
CA VAL A 95 -9.30 0.19 21.21
C VAL A 95 -9.79 -1.23 21.51
N ASN A 96 -9.15 -1.90 22.47
CA ASN A 96 -9.38 -3.33 22.72
C ASN A 96 -10.81 -3.66 23.21
N THR A 97 -11.59 -2.65 23.59
CA THR A 97 -12.95 -2.79 24.11
C THR A 97 -14.05 -2.72 23.06
N ARG A 98 -13.72 -2.55 21.77
CA ARG A 98 -14.70 -2.44 20.69
C ARG A 98 -14.31 -3.25 19.47
N GLU A 99 -15.29 -3.96 18.90
CA GLU A 99 -15.16 -4.68 17.63
C GLU A 99 -15.05 -3.72 16.43
N TRP A 100 -15.67 -2.55 16.51
CA TRP A 100 -15.66 -1.55 15.44
C TRP A 100 -15.06 -0.25 15.95
N SER A 101 -13.91 0.15 15.40
CA SER A 101 -13.29 1.43 15.72
C SER A 101 -13.75 2.51 14.77
N LYS A 102 -14.22 3.63 15.36
CA LYS A 102 -14.58 4.86 14.63
C LYS A 102 -13.46 5.90 14.64
N GLU A 103 -12.33 5.61 15.28
CA GLU A 103 -11.19 6.51 15.37
C GLU A 103 -10.34 6.44 14.10
N VAL A 104 -10.95 6.79 12.97
CA VAL A 104 -10.30 6.83 11.65
C VAL A 104 -9.91 8.28 11.32
N VAL A 105 -8.65 8.50 10.94
CA VAL A 105 -8.17 9.85 10.58
C VAL A 105 -8.29 10.09 9.09
N THR A 106 -7.84 9.13 8.29
CA THR A 106 -7.82 9.21 6.83
C THR A 106 -7.98 7.80 6.27
N ALA A 107 -8.65 7.69 5.14
CA ALA A 107 -8.72 6.46 4.36
C ALA A 107 -8.34 6.71 2.90
N TRP A 108 -7.81 5.69 2.25
CA TRP A 108 -7.44 5.69 0.85
C TRP A 108 -8.21 4.56 0.15
N ILE A 109 -9.16 4.93 -0.69
CA ILE A 109 -9.93 3.98 -1.50
C ILE A 109 -9.16 3.70 -2.78
N ALA A 110 -8.94 2.45 -3.11
CA ALA A 110 -8.49 2.02 -4.43
C ALA A 110 -9.66 2.09 -5.43
N ASP A 111 -9.50 2.88 -6.48
CA ASP A 111 -10.43 2.96 -7.60
C ASP A 111 -9.73 2.41 -8.86
N PRO A 112 -9.93 1.12 -9.19
CA PRO A 112 -9.32 0.49 -10.36
C PRO A 112 -9.87 1.05 -11.67
N LYS A 113 -11.10 1.54 -11.68
CA LYS A 113 -11.72 2.12 -12.89
C LYS A 113 -11.05 3.43 -13.24
N ALA A 114 -10.74 4.24 -12.23
CA ALA A 114 -10.02 5.50 -12.40
C ALA A 114 -8.48 5.34 -12.34
N GLY A 115 -7.97 4.14 -12.01
CA GLY A 115 -6.52 3.88 -11.91
C GLY A 115 -5.85 4.74 -10.84
N ARG A 116 -6.45 4.90 -9.65
CA ARG A 116 -5.91 5.77 -8.59
C ARG A 116 -6.33 5.37 -7.19
N PHE A 117 -5.64 5.93 -6.20
CA PHE A 117 -6.07 5.97 -4.82
C PHE A 117 -6.78 7.30 -4.52
N ILE A 118 -7.94 7.26 -3.87
CA ILE A 118 -8.74 8.42 -3.50
C ILE A 118 -8.66 8.59 -1.98
N SER A 119 -8.10 9.72 -1.54
CA SER A 119 -8.05 10.06 -0.12
C SER A 119 -9.39 10.61 0.35
N LEU A 120 -9.88 10.09 1.48
CA LEU A 120 -11.08 10.56 2.18
C LEU A 120 -10.76 10.89 3.63
N SER A 121 -11.51 11.83 4.20
CA SER A 121 -11.53 12.04 5.65
C SER A 121 -12.06 10.78 6.35
N GLY A 122 -11.55 10.44 7.52
CA GLY A 122 -12.05 9.30 8.31
C GLY A 122 -13.45 9.46 8.90
N ARG A 123 -14.12 10.60 8.70
CA ARG A 123 -15.47 10.85 9.24
C ARG A 123 -16.47 9.86 8.64
N GLY A 124 -17.21 9.16 9.51
CA GLY A 124 -18.24 8.19 9.10
C GLY A 124 -17.67 6.84 8.63
N ILE A 125 -16.38 6.60 8.85
CA ILE A 125 -15.72 5.32 8.59
C ILE A 125 -15.57 4.56 9.90
N GLU A 126 -15.91 3.28 9.89
CA GLU A 126 -15.72 2.37 11.04
C GLU A 126 -14.95 1.14 10.57
N CYS A 127 -13.82 0.81 11.18
CA CYS A 127 -13.01 -0.34 10.78
C CYS A 127 -13.09 -1.45 11.83
N ARG A 128 -13.14 -2.70 11.36
CA ARG A 128 -13.15 -3.86 12.24
C ARG A 128 -11.82 -3.99 12.97
N ASN A 129 -11.91 -4.22 14.27
CA ASN A 129 -10.78 -4.54 15.13
C ASN A 129 -10.67 -6.06 15.23
N GLU A 130 -9.77 -6.66 14.44
CA GLU A 130 -9.55 -8.11 14.43
C GLU A 130 -9.04 -8.66 15.77
N GLY A 131 -8.46 -7.80 16.64
CA GLY A 131 -8.00 -8.18 17.98
C GLY A 131 -9.08 -8.12 19.06
N TYR A 132 -10.34 -7.82 18.72
CA TYR A 132 -11.42 -7.74 19.71
C TYR A 132 -11.84 -9.13 20.20
N GLY A 133 -11.81 -9.35 21.52
CA GLY A 133 -12.25 -10.60 22.16
C GLY A 133 -11.23 -11.73 22.13
N ILE A 134 -10.00 -11.46 21.70
CA ILE A 134 -8.83 -12.35 21.79
C ILE A 134 -8.08 -12.11 23.11
#